data_AF-A0A9D2P8N4-F1
#
_entry.id   AF-A0A9D2P8N4-F1
#
_cell.length_a   1.000
_cell.length_b   1.000
_cell.length_c   1.000
_cell.angle_alpha   90.00
_cell.angle_beta   90.00
_cell.angle_gamma   90.00
#
_symmetry.space_group_name_H-M   'P 1'
#
loop_
_entity.id
_entity.type
_entity.pdbx_description
1 polymer ?
#
loop_
_entity_poly.entity_id
_entity_poly.type
_entity_poly.pdbx_seq_one_letter_code
_entity_poly.pdbx_strand_id
1 'polypeptide(L)' 'MKGDPVQRAVLLGEYIVQHSATVRAAAAAFGYSKSTVHKDVINTDGLHGV' A
#
# COMPACT_ATOMS: atom_id res chain seq x y z
N MET A 1 -9.14 -3.14 13.98
CA MET A 1 -8.63 -1.79 13.63
C MET A 1 -8.60 -1.69 12.10
N LYS A 2 -9.59 -1.03 11.47
CA LYS A 2 -9.50 -0.71 10.04
C LYS A 2 -8.68 0.58 9.95
N GLY A 3 -7.37 0.45 9.80
CA GLY A 3 -6.51 1.58 9.47
C GLY A 3 -6.94 2.18 8.14
N ASP A 4 -6.88 3.50 8.02
CA ASP A 4 -7.24 4.20 6.80
C ASP A 4 -6.39 3.66 5.62
N PRO A 5 -6.99 3.27 4.48
CA PRO A 5 -6.26 2.85 3.29
C PRO A 5 -5.15 3.83 2.89
N VAL A 6 -5.38 5.13 3.09
CA VAL A 6 -4.40 6.18 2.81
C VAL A 6 -3.18 6.06 3.72
N GLN A 7 -3.38 5.87 5.02
CA GLN A 7 -2.26 5.68 5.97
C GLN A 7 -1.45 4.44 5.63
N ARG A 8 -2.12 3.36 5.21
CA ARG A 8 -1.44 2.13 4.77
C ARG A 8 -0.61 2.37 3.52
N ALA A 9 -1.13 3.13 2.54
CA ALA A 9 -0.42 3.49 1.32
C ALA A 9 0.83 4.33 1.62
N VAL A 10 0.73 5.30 2.53
CA VAL A 10 1.88 6.12 2.98
C VAL A 10 2.96 5.24 3.61
N LEU A 11 2.60 4.37 4.57
CA LEU A 11 3.55 3.46 5.22
C LEU A 11 4.22 2.51 4.23
N LEU A 12 3.47 1.97 3.27
CA LEU A 12 4.01 1.11 2.21
C LEU A 12 4.96 1.89 1.29
N GLY A 13 4.62 3.12 0.92
CA GLY A 13 5.47 3.98 0.11
C GLY A 13 6.78 4.36 0.81
N GLU A 14 6.70 4.75 2.08
CA GLU A 14 7.87 5.03 2.92
C GLU A 14 8.79 3.82 3.04
N TYR A 15 8.22 2.63 3.28
CA TYR A 15 8.99 1.40 3.36
C TYR A 15 9.71 1.08 2.05
N ILE A 16 9.03 1.21 0.91
CA ILE A 16 9.58 0.98 -0.43
C ILE A 16 10.76 1.91 -0.69
N VAL A 17 10.62 3.21 -0.39
CA VAL A 17 11.69 4.21 -0.60
C VAL A 17 12.87 3.94 0.34
N GLN A 18 12.62 3.75 1.63
CA GLN A 18 13.68 3.55 2.62
C GLN A 18 14.50 2.27 2.38
N HIS A 19 13.83 1.19 1.96
CA HIS A 19 14.47 -0.12 1.77
C HIS A 19 14.81 -0.42 0.31
N SER A 20 14.52 0.51 -0.62
CA SER A 20 14.55 0.24 -2.07
C SER A 20 13.83 -1.06 -2.44
N ALA A 21 12.73 -1.34 -1.74
CA ALA A 21 12.02 -2.61 -1.81
C ALA A 21 10.97 -2.59 -2.92
N THR A 22 10.74 -3.74 -3.56
CA THR A 22 9.65 -3.84 -4.54
C THR A 22 8.29 -3.92 -3.83
N VAL A 23 7.22 -3.57 -4.55
CA VAL A 23 5.82 -3.72 -4.09
C VAL A 23 5.53 -5.13 -3.55
N ARG A 24 6.13 -6.17 -4.16
CA ARG A 24 5.99 -7.56 -3.72
C ARG A 24 6.70 -7.82 -2.38
N ALA A 25 7.89 -7.24 -2.19
CA ALA A 25 8.62 -7.35 -0.93
C ALA A 25 7.90 -6.60 0.19
N ALA A 26 7.38 -5.40 -0.08
CA ALA A 26 6.55 -4.66 0.88
C ALA A 26 5.27 -5.42 1.23
N ALA A 27 4.58 -6.02 0.26
CA ALA A 27 3.40 -6.86 0.52
C ALA A 27 3.74 -8.04 1.46
N ALA A 28 4.86 -8.73 1.22
CA ALA A 28 5.32 -9.80 2.09
C ALA A 28 5.70 -9.30 3.50
N ALA A 29 6.36 -8.15 3.61
CA ALA A 29 6.80 -7.57 4.89
C ALA A 29 5.61 -7.12 5.77
N PHE A 30 4.53 -6.61 5.16
CA PHE A 30 3.35 -6.14 5.87
C PHE A 30 2.24 -7.22 5.98
N GLY A 31 2.46 -8.42 5.45
CA GLY A 31 1.46 -9.50 5.47
C GLY A 31 0.23 -9.21 4.61
N TYR A 32 0.34 -8.34 3.61
CA TYR A 32 -0.73 -8.01 2.68
C TYR A 32 -0.58 -8.78 1.37
N SER A 33 -1.70 -8.99 0.68
CA SER A 33 -1.64 -9.53 -0.67
C SER A 33 -1.10 -8.47 -1.64
N LYS A 34 -0.42 -8.90 -2.71
CA LYS A 34 0.04 -7.99 -3.77
C LYS A 34 -1.10 -7.13 -4.33
N SER A 35 -2.30 -7.68 -4.49
CA SER A 35 -3.47 -6.95 -4.99
C SER A 35 -4.02 -5.94 -3.98
N THR A 36 -3.94 -6.21 -2.67
CA THR A 36 -4.25 -5.24 -1.61
C THR A 36 -3.30 -4.05 -1.71
N VAL A 37 -1.99 -4.29 -1.71
CA VAL A 37 -0.98 -3.23 -1.83
C VAL A 37 -1.14 -2.46 -3.15
N HIS A 38 -1.39 -3.14 -4.27
CA HIS A 38 -1.66 -2.48 -5.54
C HIS A 38 -2.90 -1.58 -5.47
N LYS A 39 -4.01 -2.05 -4.90
CA LYS A 39 -5.22 -1.24 -4.76
C LYS A 39 -4.96 -0.03 -3.86
N ASP A 40 -4.24 -0.21 -2.77
CA ASP A 40 -3.99 0.90 -1.83
C ASP A 40 -3.00 1.93 -2.38
N VAL A 41 -2.00 1.51 -3.17
CA VAL A 41 -0.96 2.41 -3.72
C VAL A 41 -1.33 2.97 -5.09
N ILE A 42 -2.11 2.25 -5.90
CA ILE A 42 -2.48 2.64 -7.28
C ILE A 42 -3.93 3.15 -7.34
N ASN A 43 -4.87 2.53 -6.62
CA ASN A 43 -6.28 2.96 -6.66
C ASN A 43 -6.58 4.06 -5.64
N THR A 44 -5.60 4.88 -5.25
CA THR A 44 -5.85 6.15 -4.56
C THR A 44 -6.79 7.07 -5.35
N ASP A 45 -7.01 6.82 -6.65
CA ASP A 45 -7.99 7.54 -7.49
C ASP A 45 -9.40 6.90 -7.50
N GLY A 46 -9.64 5.79 -6.78
CA GLY A 46 -10.89 5.01 -6.85
C GLY A 46 -11.78 5.06 -5.61
N LEU A 47 -11.38 5.76 -4.53
CA LEU A 47 -12.16 5.87 -3.29
C LEU A 47 -13.01 7.15 -3.19
N HIS A 48 -13.06 7.96 -4.24
CA HIS A 48 -14.14 8.92 -4.43
C HIS A 48 -14.93 8.47 -5.66
N GLY A 49 -15.92 7.60 -5.41
CA GLY A 49 -17.08 7.58 -6.29
C GLY A 49 -17.67 8.98 -6.28
N VAL A 50 -17.37 9.73 -7.35
CA VAL A 50 -18.30 10.71 -7.92
C VAL A 50 -19.50 9.97 -8.50
#